data_AF-A0A848RU35-F1
#
_entry.id   AF-A0A848RU35-F1
#
_cell.length_a   1.000
_cell.length_b   1.000
_cell.length_c   1.000
_cell.angle_alpha   90.00
_cell.angle_beta   90.00
_cell.angle_gamma   90.00
#
_symmetry.space_group_name_H-M   'P 1'
#
loop_
_entity.id
_entity.type
_entity.pdbx_description
1 polymer ?
#
loop_
_entity_poly.entity_id
_entity_poly.type
_entity_poly.pdbx_seq_one_letter_code
_entity_poly.pdbx_strand_id
1 'polypeptide(L)'
;MSETDEGAGDPNPAHERIGGDSDPAIGADRQGDGRSGYGAPRYGSPRTPQLPRAFTLQEFVGGAARAVFWFQPLGAVTSLVIGLVVGAFDHAQFATIPMLLILSALCGIPVSVAAGVVFSPFAYRLGRRLEHVGRDRAHVIAFTLLGLVVGVITAVLFGLGWSLVTGVTSWSSTFGLSLYVCAYAPASAVTVPLGWWGASRLALRADEERAAWAAVSFVSGPFRGDGSA
;
A
#
# COMPACT_ATOMS: atom_id res chain seq x y z
N MET A 1 -7.46 -36.50 -38.65
CA MET A 1 -6.83 -37.81 -38.39
C MET A 1 -5.41 -37.74 -38.96
N SER A 2 -4.49 -37.29 -38.10
CA SER A 2 -3.01 -37.22 -38.20
C SER A 2 -2.62 -36.80 -36.75
N GLU A 3 -2.07 -37.64 -35.86
CA GLU A 3 -0.68 -38.19 -35.83
C GLU A 3 0.32 -37.11 -36.24
N THR A 4 1.31 -36.66 -35.48
CA THR A 4 2.02 -37.07 -34.25
C THR A 4 2.98 -35.91 -33.94
N ASP A 5 3.27 -35.57 -32.68
CA ASP A 5 4.68 -35.48 -32.24
C ASP A 5 4.78 -35.34 -30.70
N GLU A 6 5.13 -36.45 -30.07
CA GLU A 6 5.58 -36.55 -28.69
C GLU A 6 7.06 -36.12 -28.62
N GLY A 7 7.30 -34.85 -28.26
CA GLY A 7 8.64 -34.35 -27.93
C GLY A 7 8.99 -34.61 -26.47
N ALA A 8 9.41 -35.84 -26.17
CA ALA A 8 10.04 -36.21 -24.91
C ALA A 8 11.49 -35.69 -24.84
N GLY A 9 11.89 -35.11 -23.70
CA GLY A 9 13.30 -35.02 -23.32
C GLY A 9 13.72 -33.74 -22.62
N ASP A 10 13.66 -33.73 -21.28
CA ASP A 10 14.80 -33.20 -20.52
C ASP A 10 14.91 -33.90 -19.15
N PRO A 11 15.78 -34.93 -19.01
CA PRO A 11 16.13 -35.50 -17.73
C PRO A 11 17.19 -34.63 -17.08
N ASN A 12 16.80 -33.65 -16.26
CA ASN A 12 17.75 -32.87 -15.48
C ASN A 12 18.44 -33.78 -14.43
N PRO A 13 19.76 -34.04 -14.54
CA PRO A 13 20.45 -34.93 -13.65
C PRO A 13 20.81 -34.22 -12.34
N ALA A 14 20.64 -34.97 -11.26
CA ALA A 14 21.45 -34.96 -10.06
C ALA A 14 22.63 -33.95 -10.04
N HIS A 15 22.47 -32.87 -9.28
CA HIS A 15 23.57 -32.31 -8.51
C HIS A 15 23.36 -32.65 -7.03
N GLU A 16 23.67 -33.91 -6.77
CA GLU A 16 24.19 -34.43 -5.53
C GLU A 16 25.38 -33.56 -5.07
N ARG A 17 25.18 -32.78 -4.00
CA ARG A 17 26.28 -32.35 -3.12
C ARG A 17 25.95 -32.78 -1.71
N ILE A 18 26.30 -34.03 -1.44
CA ILE A 18 26.48 -34.60 -0.12
C ILE A 18 27.85 -34.16 0.40
N GLY A 19 27.88 -33.70 1.65
CA GLY A 19 29.02 -33.88 2.56
C GLY A 19 29.92 -32.67 2.79
N GLY A 20 30.01 -32.24 4.06
CA GLY A 20 31.12 -31.41 4.54
C GLY A 20 30.81 -30.62 5.80
N ASP A 21 31.07 -31.25 6.95
CA ASP A 21 31.36 -30.67 8.26
C ASP A 21 30.26 -29.95 9.05
N SER A 22 29.57 -30.79 9.81
CA SER A 22 29.38 -30.61 11.26
C SER A 22 30.49 -29.82 11.95
N ASP A 23 30.14 -28.62 12.40
CA ASP A 23 30.85 -27.90 13.46
C ASP A 23 30.02 -28.04 14.75
N PRO A 24 30.39 -28.97 15.66
CA PRO A 24 29.69 -29.15 16.91
C PRO A 24 30.22 -28.16 17.95
N ALA A 25 29.29 -27.45 18.58
CA ALA A 25 29.44 -26.94 19.94
C ALA A 25 30.52 -25.87 20.18
N ILE A 26 30.25 -24.62 19.79
CA ILE A 26 30.73 -23.45 20.53
C ILE A 26 29.56 -22.48 20.74
N GLY A 27 29.08 -22.38 21.98
CA GLY A 27 28.26 -21.24 22.41
C GLY A 27 26.86 -21.55 22.96
N ALA A 28 26.62 -22.74 23.50
CA ALA A 28 25.54 -22.95 24.46
C ALA A 28 25.92 -22.32 25.81
N ASP A 29 25.94 -20.98 25.91
CA ASP A 29 26.07 -20.24 27.18
C ASP A 29 25.73 -18.74 27.05
N ARG A 30 24.73 -18.42 26.24
CA ARG A 30 23.96 -17.17 26.41
C ARG A 30 22.48 -17.49 26.61
N GLN A 31 22.20 -18.36 27.57
CA GLN A 31 21.00 -18.24 28.40
C GLN A 31 21.18 -17.07 29.38
N GLY A 32 21.42 -15.88 28.82
CA GLY A 32 21.43 -14.62 29.55
C GLY A 32 20.00 -14.21 29.83
N ASP A 33 19.52 -14.64 30.98
CA ASP A 33 18.49 -13.98 31.78
C ASP A 33 17.12 -13.77 31.10
N GLY A 34 16.25 -14.77 31.27
CA GLY A 34 14.81 -14.73 30.93
C GLY A 34 13.98 -13.72 31.74
N ARG A 35 14.56 -12.59 32.15
CA ARG A 35 13.95 -11.55 33.00
C ARG A 35 13.90 -10.14 32.41
N SER A 36 14.28 -9.93 31.15
CA SER A 36 14.12 -8.64 30.44
C SER A 36 13.10 -8.68 29.29
N GLY A 37 12.20 -9.68 29.29
CA GLY A 37 11.30 -10.00 28.16
C GLY A 37 10.17 -9.00 27.84
N TYR A 38 10.08 -7.88 28.55
CA TYR A 38 9.32 -6.72 28.11
C TYR A 38 10.27 -5.80 27.39
N GLY A 39 10.50 -6.07 26.10
CA GLY A 39 11.34 -5.24 25.24
C GLY A 39 10.87 -3.80 25.32
N ALA A 40 11.62 -2.98 26.06
CA ALA A 40 11.39 -1.56 26.13
C ALA A 40 11.31 -1.02 24.69
N PRO A 41 10.36 -0.13 24.38
CA PRO A 41 10.22 0.43 23.04
C PRO A 41 11.59 0.92 22.58
N ARG A 42 12.11 0.29 21.50
CA ARG A 42 13.39 0.67 20.93
C ARG A 42 13.26 2.12 20.46
N TYR A 43 13.85 3.05 21.20
CA TYR A 43 14.10 4.43 20.77
C TYR A 43 12.88 5.14 20.13
N GLY A 44 11.78 5.23 20.87
CA GLY A 44 10.61 6.00 20.42
C GLY A 44 9.90 5.46 19.17
N SER A 45 10.23 4.24 18.72
CA SER A 45 9.41 3.52 17.73
C SER A 45 8.21 2.87 18.43
N PRO A 46 6.99 2.98 17.86
CA PRO A 46 5.82 2.28 18.38
C PRO A 46 5.86 0.77 18.10
N ARG A 47 6.81 0.27 17.31
CA ARG A 47 6.87 -1.11 16.85
C ARG A 47 7.57 -2.00 17.87
N THR A 48 6.92 -3.11 18.20
CA THR A 48 7.44 -4.14 19.10
C THR A 48 7.35 -5.51 18.39
N PRO A 49 8.01 -6.57 18.90
CA PRO A 49 7.86 -7.91 18.34
C PRO A 49 6.40 -8.39 18.30
N GLN A 50 5.55 -7.92 19.22
CA GLN A 50 4.12 -8.23 19.27
C GLN A 50 3.29 -7.36 18.31
N LEU A 51 3.79 -6.16 17.98
CA LEU A 51 3.13 -5.17 17.12
C LEU A 51 4.08 -4.75 15.98
N PRO A 52 4.42 -5.67 15.06
CA PRO A 52 5.42 -5.42 14.03
C PRO A 52 5.04 -4.29 13.07
N ARG A 53 3.73 -3.97 12.96
CA ARG A 53 3.19 -2.95 12.05
C ARG A 53 2.41 -1.86 12.78
N ALA A 54 2.79 -1.55 14.02
CA ALA A 54 2.28 -0.34 14.69
C ALA A 54 2.79 0.91 13.95
N PHE A 55 1.85 1.74 13.49
CA PHE A 55 2.14 3.03 12.84
C PHE A 55 1.73 4.18 13.74
N THR A 56 2.51 5.25 13.72
CA THR A 56 2.12 6.53 14.31
C THR A 56 1.04 7.20 13.45
N LEU A 57 0.32 8.17 14.05
CA LEU A 57 -0.66 8.96 13.30
C LEU A 57 -0.01 9.72 12.13
N GLN A 58 1.21 10.22 12.32
CA GLN A 58 1.95 10.95 11.28
C GLN A 58 2.29 10.05 10.08
N GLU A 59 2.75 8.82 10.35
CA GLU A 59 3.03 7.83 9.31
C GLU A 59 1.77 7.44 8.53
N PHE A 60 0.65 7.29 9.25
CA PHE A 60 -0.65 7.02 8.66
C PHE A 60 -1.12 8.16 7.75
N VAL A 61 -1.07 9.41 8.23
CA VAL A 61 -1.42 10.61 7.44
C VAL A 61 -0.52 10.73 6.22
N GLY A 62 0.77 10.45 6.35
CA GLY A 62 1.71 10.42 5.22
C GLY A 62 1.34 9.34 4.18
N GLY A 63 0.87 8.18 4.62
CA GLY A 63 0.35 7.13 3.74
C GLY A 63 -0.93 7.52 3.02
N ALA A 64 -1.88 8.13 3.74
CA ALA A 64 -3.13 8.64 3.17
C ALA A 64 -2.86 9.73 2.12
N ALA A 65 -1.96 10.68 2.41
CA ALA A 65 -1.56 11.72 1.45
C ALA A 65 -0.94 11.12 0.18
N ARG A 66 -0.09 10.09 0.30
CA ARG A 66 0.47 9.37 -0.85
C ARG A 66 -0.59 8.64 -1.65
N ALA A 67 -1.58 8.03 -1.00
CA ALA A 67 -2.68 7.38 -1.70
C ALA A 67 -3.47 8.39 -2.56
N VAL A 68 -3.80 9.56 -1.99
CA VAL A 68 -4.48 10.64 -2.72
C VAL A 68 -3.63 11.16 -3.88
N PHE A 69 -2.32 11.33 -3.66
CA PHE A 69 -1.39 11.76 -4.69
C PHE A 69 -1.30 10.76 -5.85
N TRP A 70 -1.10 9.47 -5.56
CA TRP A 70 -1.04 8.41 -6.58
C TRP A 70 -2.37 8.18 -7.29
N PHE A 71 -3.49 8.49 -6.64
CA PHE A 71 -4.80 8.37 -7.26
C PHE A 71 -5.01 9.31 -8.43
N GLN A 72 -4.42 10.52 -8.42
CA GLN A 72 -4.61 11.46 -9.53
C GLN A 72 -4.15 10.90 -10.89
N PRO A 73 -2.88 10.47 -11.06
CA PRO A 73 -2.44 9.92 -12.34
C PRO A 73 -3.11 8.57 -12.67
N LEU A 74 -3.32 7.69 -11.69
CA LEU A 74 -3.96 6.39 -11.94
C LEU A 74 -5.45 6.52 -12.30
N GLY A 75 -6.16 7.46 -11.67
CA GLY A 75 -7.53 7.81 -12.00
C GLY A 75 -7.64 8.39 -13.41
N ALA A 76 -6.71 9.27 -13.81
CA ALA A 76 -6.66 9.81 -15.16
C ALA A 76 -6.40 8.71 -16.22
N VAL A 77 -5.44 7.83 -15.97
CA VAL A 77 -5.11 6.72 -16.88
C VAL A 77 -6.28 5.75 -17.02
N THR A 78 -6.89 5.32 -15.91
CA THR A 78 -8.03 4.38 -15.93
C THR A 78 -9.24 4.99 -16.66
N SER A 79 -9.53 6.27 -16.42
CA SER A 79 -10.60 6.99 -17.12
C SER A 79 -10.34 7.09 -18.62
N LEU A 80 -9.10 7.39 -19.02
CA LEU A 80 -8.70 7.45 -20.43
C LEU A 80 -8.87 6.09 -21.12
N VAL A 81 -8.36 5.02 -20.50
CA VAL A 81 -8.46 3.65 -21.03
C VAL A 81 -9.92 3.25 -21.22
N ILE A 82 -10.78 3.52 -20.25
CA ILE A 82 -12.21 3.18 -20.36
C ILE A 82 -12.89 3.99 -21.45
N GLY A 83 -12.61 5.28 -21.56
CA GLY A 83 -13.15 6.10 -22.64
C GLY A 83 -12.75 5.60 -24.03
N LEU A 84 -11.50 5.11 -24.19
CA LEU A 84 -11.01 4.50 -25.42
C LEU A 84 -11.73 3.17 -25.72
N VAL A 85 -11.89 2.29 -24.73
CA VAL A 85 -12.53 0.97 -24.90
C VAL A 85 -14.01 1.09 -25.24
N VAL A 86 -14.71 2.05 -24.63
CA VAL A 86 -16.15 2.25 -24.84
C VAL A 86 -16.45 2.92 -26.19
N GLY A 87 -15.41 3.31 -26.94
CA GLY A 87 -15.58 4.01 -28.21
C GLY A 87 -16.19 5.40 -28.04
N ALA A 88 -16.10 5.97 -26.83
CA ALA A 88 -16.61 7.31 -26.55
C ALA A 88 -15.85 8.35 -27.40
N PHE A 89 -14.55 8.13 -27.64
CA PHE A 89 -13.72 9.03 -28.43
C PHE A 89 -13.93 8.88 -29.95
N ASP A 90 -15.05 9.39 -30.45
CA ASP A 90 -15.13 9.79 -31.86
C ASP A 90 -14.08 10.89 -32.13
N HIS A 91 -13.61 11.07 -33.38
CA HIS A 91 -12.48 11.95 -33.71
C HIS A 91 -12.66 13.40 -33.22
N ALA A 92 -13.91 13.86 -33.09
CA ALA A 92 -14.26 15.17 -32.54
C ALA A 92 -14.01 15.30 -31.01
N GLN A 93 -14.02 14.20 -30.27
CA GLN A 93 -13.87 14.19 -28.81
C GLN A 93 -12.41 14.21 -28.34
N PHE A 94 -11.42 13.91 -29.20
CA PHE A 94 -10.01 14.08 -28.84
C PHE A 94 -9.68 15.53 -28.48
N ALA A 95 -10.35 16.51 -29.11
CA ALA A 95 -10.25 17.92 -28.76
C ALA A 95 -10.75 18.24 -27.35
N THR A 96 -11.58 17.37 -26.75
CA THR A 96 -12.13 17.56 -25.40
C THR A 96 -11.26 16.96 -24.30
N ILE A 97 -10.24 16.16 -24.63
CA ILE A 97 -9.33 15.54 -23.65
C ILE A 97 -8.68 16.57 -22.71
N PRO A 98 -8.12 17.70 -23.20
CA PRO A 98 -7.55 18.71 -22.30
C PRO A 98 -8.59 19.27 -21.33
N MET A 99 -9.81 19.52 -21.79
CA MET A 99 -10.91 20.00 -20.95
C MET A 99 -11.30 18.96 -19.89
N LEU A 100 -11.37 17.68 -20.25
CA LEU A 100 -11.65 16.59 -19.31
C LEU A 100 -10.56 16.44 -18.26
N LEU A 101 -9.28 16.60 -18.63
CA LEU A 101 -8.16 16.58 -17.68
C LEU A 101 -8.24 17.76 -16.71
N ILE A 102 -8.56 18.97 -17.19
CA ILE A 102 -8.74 20.15 -16.35
C ILE A 102 -9.93 19.95 -15.40
N LEU A 103 -11.07 19.47 -15.90
CA LEU A 103 -12.26 19.20 -15.10
C LEU A 103 -11.98 18.10 -14.06
N SER A 104 -11.26 17.05 -14.45
CA SER A 104 -10.81 15.99 -13.55
C SER A 104 -9.86 16.51 -12.47
N ALA A 105 -8.99 17.48 -12.78
CA ALA A 105 -8.15 18.08 -11.76
C ALA A 105 -8.97 18.97 -10.80
N LEU A 106 -9.83 19.85 -11.36
CA LEU A 106 -10.63 20.80 -10.58
C LEU A 106 -11.67 20.11 -9.70
N CYS A 107 -12.34 19.08 -10.20
CA CYS A 107 -13.38 18.35 -9.45
C CYS A 107 -12.82 17.10 -8.76
N GLY A 108 -11.92 16.37 -9.43
CA GLY A 108 -11.41 15.10 -8.92
C GLY A 108 -10.46 15.27 -7.74
N ILE A 109 -9.63 16.32 -7.68
CA ILE A 109 -8.75 16.56 -6.53
C ILE A 109 -9.57 16.81 -5.26
N PRO A 110 -10.54 17.75 -5.21
CA PRO A 110 -11.38 17.95 -4.03
C PRO A 110 -12.15 16.70 -3.61
N VAL A 111 -12.71 15.96 -4.57
CA VAL A 111 -13.44 14.71 -4.28
C VAL A 111 -12.49 13.65 -3.71
N SER A 112 -11.28 13.52 -4.23
CA SER A 112 -10.27 12.59 -3.73
C SER A 112 -9.81 12.93 -2.32
N VAL A 113 -9.60 14.22 -2.04
CA VAL A 113 -9.25 14.71 -0.70
C VAL A 113 -10.40 14.45 0.28
N ALA A 114 -11.64 14.77 -0.10
CA ALA A 114 -12.82 14.53 0.72
C ALA A 114 -13.00 13.04 1.03
N ALA A 115 -12.90 12.18 0.02
CA ALA A 115 -12.93 10.72 0.20
C ALA A 115 -11.80 10.26 1.12
N GLY A 116 -10.57 10.77 0.91
CA GLY A 116 -9.43 10.50 1.78
C GLY A 116 -9.72 10.84 3.25
N VAL A 117 -10.27 12.02 3.52
CA VAL A 117 -10.63 12.45 4.89
C VAL A 117 -11.74 11.59 5.49
N VAL A 118 -12.81 11.32 4.73
CA VAL A 118 -13.96 10.54 5.19
C VAL A 118 -13.59 9.09 5.49
N PHE A 119 -12.74 8.48 4.66
CA PHE A 119 -12.36 7.07 4.80
C PHE A 119 -11.11 6.84 5.65
N SER A 120 -10.35 7.89 5.97
CA SER A 120 -9.15 7.82 6.82
C SER A 120 -9.40 7.14 8.18
N PRO A 121 -10.48 7.44 8.93
CA PRO A 121 -10.76 6.75 10.20
C PRO A 121 -10.96 5.24 10.05
N PHE A 122 -11.57 4.80 8.94
CA PHE A 122 -11.80 3.39 8.64
C PHE A 122 -10.49 2.68 8.28
N ALA A 123 -9.67 3.31 7.42
CA ALA A 123 -8.32 2.84 7.11
C ALA A 123 -7.44 2.75 8.36
N TYR A 124 -7.52 3.74 9.25
CA TYR A 124 -6.77 3.76 10.51
C TYR A 124 -7.20 2.60 11.42
N ARG A 125 -8.51 2.42 11.62
CA ARG A 125 -9.05 1.30 12.41
C ARG A 125 -8.66 -0.06 11.82
N LEU A 126 -8.69 -0.20 10.50
CA LEU A 126 -8.26 -1.41 9.80
C LEU A 126 -6.77 -1.69 10.05
N GLY A 127 -5.92 -0.68 9.89
CA GLY A 127 -4.49 -0.77 10.19
C GLY A 127 -4.21 -1.17 11.64
N ARG A 128 -4.92 -0.58 12.61
CA ARG A 128 -4.82 -0.93 14.03
C ARG A 128 -5.23 -2.37 14.32
N ARG A 129 -6.25 -2.90 13.65
CA ARG A 129 -6.64 -4.32 13.82
C ARG A 129 -5.62 -5.29 13.25
N LEU A 130 -4.86 -4.88 12.23
CA LEU A 130 -3.86 -5.69 11.55
C LEU A 130 -2.44 -5.52 12.10
N GLU A 131 -2.24 -4.72 13.16
CA GLU A 131 -0.90 -4.38 13.65
C GLU A 131 -0.08 -5.59 14.15
N HIS A 132 -0.78 -6.64 14.60
CA HIS A 132 -0.20 -7.91 15.04
C HIS A 132 0.19 -8.82 13.86
N VAL A 133 -0.32 -8.54 12.65
CA VAL A 133 -0.09 -9.36 11.46
C VAL A 133 1.20 -8.92 10.77
N GLY A 134 2.26 -9.73 10.90
CA GLY A 134 3.56 -9.44 10.30
C GLY A 134 3.64 -9.64 8.78
N ARG A 135 2.61 -10.22 8.13
CA ARG A 135 2.63 -10.59 6.70
C ARG A 135 2.11 -9.45 5.82
N ASP A 136 2.97 -8.88 5.00
CA ASP A 136 2.65 -7.73 4.11
C ASP A 136 1.49 -8.01 3.16
N ARG A 137 1.39 -9.26 2.66
CA ARG A 137 0.31 -9.68 1.76
C ARG A 137 -1.07 -9.49 2.38
N ALA A 138 -1.22 -9.73 3.68
CA ALA A 138 -2.51 -9.57 4.36
C ALA A 138 -2.94 -8.10 4.42
N HIS A 139 -2.00 -7.20 4.67
CA HIS A 139 -2.26 -5.75 4.64
C HIS A 139 -2.59 -5.29 3.23
N VAL A 140 -1.81 -5.69 2.21
CA VAL A 140 -2.09 -5.34 0.82
C VAL A 140 -3.50 -5.77 0.42
N ILE A 141 -3.90 -7.02 0.68
CA ILE A 141 -5.25 -7.50 0.36
C ILE A 141 -6.32 -6.68 1.11
N ALA A 142 -6.14 -6.43 2.41
CA ALA A 142 -7.11 -5.67 3.20
C ALA A 142 -7.26 -4.22 2.72
N PHE A 143 -6.16 -3.55 2.40
CA PHE A 143 -6.16 -2.19 1.87
C PHE A 143 -6.64 -2.11 0.41
N THR A 144 -6.42 -3.15 -0.40
CA THR A 144 -7.03 -3.29 -1.73
C THR A 144 -8.55 -3.39 -1.64
N LEU A 145 -9.08 -4.24 -0.75
CA LEU A 145 -10.51 -4.38 -0.52
C LEU A 145 -11.12 -3.06 -0.02
N LEU A 146 -10.44 -2.37 0.91
CA LEU A 146 -10.85 -1.05 1.34
C LEU A 146 -10.88 -0.05 0.17
N GLY A 147 -9.83 -0.03 -0.66
CA GLY A 147 -9.77 0.80 -1.86
C GLY A 147 -10.92 0.54 -2.83
N LEU A 148 -11.28 -0.73 -3.07
CA LEU A 148 -12.45 -1.07 -3.88
C LEU A 148 -13.73 -0.47 -3.30
N VAL A 149 -13.96 -0.63 -1.99
CA VAL A 149 -15.14 -0.06 -1.32
C VAL A 149 -15.17 1.46 -1.43
N VAL A 150 -14.03 2.12 -1.20
CA VAL A 150 -13.90 3.59 -1.32
C VAL A 150 -14.20 4.04 -2.74
N GLY A 151 -13.61 3.40 -3.74
CA GLY A 151 -13.81 3.73 -5.15
C GLY A 151 -15.26 3.54 -5.60
N VAL A 152 -15.91 2.45 -5.20
CA VAL A 152 -17.34 2.19 -5.48
C VAL A 152 -18.22 3.26 -4.84
N ILE A 153 -18.06 3.52 -3.53
CA ILE A 153 -18.89 4.51 -2.84
C ILE A 153 -18.68 5.91 -3.43
N THR A 154 -17.43 6.29 -3.69
CA THR A 154 -17.11 7.61 -4.26
C THR A 154 -17.70 7.78 -5.65
N ALA A 155 -17.60 6.76 -6.51
CA ALA A 155 -18.20 6.77 -7.85
C ALA A 155 -19.73 6.87 -7.79
N VAL A 156 -20.37 6.12 -6.87
CA VAL A 156 -21.84 6.18 -6.67
C VAL A 156 -22.26 7.57 -6.21
N LEU A 157 -21.64 8.12 -5.16
CA LEU A 157 -21.99 9.43 -4.62
C LEU A 157 -21.73 10.55 -5.63
N PHE A 158 -20.61 10.49 -6.36
CA PHE A 158 -20.29 11.49 -7.37
C PHE A 158 -21.29 11.43 -8.53
N GLY A 159 -21.63 10.24 -9.04
CA GLY A 159 -22.60 10.10 -10.11
C GLY A 159 -24.03 10.52 -9.70
N LEU A 160 -24.44 10.21 -8.46
CA LEU A 160 -25.71 10.70 -7.91
C LEU A 160 -25.70 12.24 -7.77
N GLY A 161 -24.65 12.81 -7.20
CA GLY A 161 -24.51 14.26 -7.05
C GLY A 161 -24.51 14.98 -8.41
N TRP A 162 -23.81 14.44 -9.40
CA TRP A 162 -23.80 14.97 -10.76
C TRP A 162 -25.18 14.93 -11.42
N SER A 163 -25.92 13.83 -11.23
CA SER A 163 -27.29 13.68 -11.75
C SER A 163 -28.24 14.70 -11.11
N LEU A 164 -28.09 14.98 -9.82
CA LEU A 164 -28.87 16.01 -9.11
C LEU A 164 -28.56 17.43 -9.62
N VAL A 165 -27.30 17.75 -9.90
CA VAL A 165 -26.89 19.07 -10.38
C VAL A 165 -27.32 19.32 -11.83
N THR A 166 -27.24 18.29 -12.68
CA THR A 166 -27.53 18.44 -14.12
C THR A 166 -28.97 18.13 -14.51
N GLY A 167 -29.74 17.46 -13.64
CA GLY A 167 -31.10 17.02 -13.93
C GLY A 167 -31.18 15.85 -14.92
N VAL A 168 -30.05 15.31 -15.36
CA VAL A 168 -29.99 14.22 -16.36
C VAL A 168 -30.21 12.88 -15.65
N THR A 169 -31.41 12.31 -15.81
CA THR A 169 -31.82 11.03 -15.18
C THR A 169 -32.11 9.91 -16.19
N SER A 170 -31.69 10.07 -17.45
CA SER A 170 -31.93 9.08 -18.51
C SER A 170 -31.17 7.76 -18.26
N TRP A 171 -31.55 6.67 -18.94
CA TRP A 171 -30.78 5.40 -18.91
C TRP A 171 -29.28 5.59 -19.21
N SER A 172 -28.93 6.63 -19.97
CA SER A 172 -27.56 7.08 -20.23
C SER A 172 -26.79 7.42 -18.95
N SER A 173 -27.45 7.92 -17.90
CA SER A 173 -26.83 8.23 -16.60
C SER A 173 -26.48 6.97 -15.80
N THR A 174 -27.24 5.89 -15.96
CA THR A 174 -26.94 4.59 -15.34
C THR A 174 -25.73 3.94 -16.02
N PHE A 175 -25.66 3.99 -17.35
CA PHE A 175 -24.47 3.54 -18.09
C PHE A 175 -23.23 4.38 -17.74
N GLY A 176 -23.38 5.70 -17.64
CA GLY A 176 -22.31 6.60 -17.18
C GLY A 176 -21.82 6.25 -15.78
N LEU A 177 -22.73 5.96 -14.85
CA LEU A 177 -22.39 5.52 -13.49
C LEU A 177 -21.57 4.23 -13.49
N SER A 178 -21.94 3.24 -14.32
CA SER A 178 -21.19 1.99 -14.45
C SER A 178 -19.76 2.25 -14.93
N LEU A 179 -19.57 3.14 -15.92
CA LEU A 179 -18.23 3.51 -16.39
C LEU A 179 -17.40 4.21 -15.31
N TYR A 180 -18.01 5.08 -14.52
CA TYR A 180 -17.34 5.75 -13.40
C TYR A 180 -16.89 4.76 -12.33
N VAL A 181 -17.74 3.78 -11.96
CA VAL A 181 -17.37 2.71 -11.03
C VAL A 181 -16.20 1.89 -11.59
N CYS A 182 -16.27 1.52 -12.87
CA CYS A 182 -15.20 0.77 -13.54
C CYS A 182 -13.87 1.52 -13.60
N ALA A 183 -13.88 2.86 -13.64
CA ALA A 183 -12.64 3.66 -13.62
C ALA A 183 -12.07 3.81 -12.22
N TYR A 184 -12.89 4.26 -11.28
CA TYR A 184 -12.41 4.69 -9.97
C TYR A 184 -12.19 3.54 -8.99
N ALA A 185 -12.96 2.44 -9.08
CA ALA A 185 -12.77 1.31 -8.19
C ALA A 185 -11.41 0.64 -8.38
N PRO A 186 -10.95 0.28 -9.60
CA PRO A 186 -9.62 -0.28 -9.81
C PRO A 186 -8.49 0.69 -9.44
N ALA A 187 -8.63 1.98 -9.80
CA ALA A 187 -7.63 2.99 -9.43
C ALA A 187 -7.48 3.09 -7.90
N SER A 188 -8.60 3.11 -7.15
CA SER A 188 -8.57 3.14 -5.68
C SER A 188 -8.01 1.84 -5.09
N ALA A 189 -8.39 0.68 -5.65
CA ALA A 189 -7.90 -0.64 -5.25
C ALA A 189 -6.37 -0.80 -5.36
N VAL A 190 -5.73 -0.05 -6.27
CA VAL A 190 -4.28 -0.02 -6.45
C VAL A 190 -3.62 1.07 -5.60
N THR A 191 -4.19 2.26 -5.54
CA THR A 191 -3.56 3.43 -4.90
C THR A 191 -3.57 3.36 -3.39
N VAL A 192 -4.62 2.83 -2.77
CA VAL A 192 -4.73 2.66 -1.31
C VAL A 192 -3.65 1.72 -0.76
N PRO A 193 -3.47 0.48 -1.26
CA PRO A 193 -2.40 -0.39 -0.77
C PRO A 193 -1.01 0.14 -1.14
N LEU A 194 -0.83 0.86 -2.26
CA LEU A 194 0.44 1.52 -2.58
C LEU A 194 0.79 2.63 -1.57
N GLY A 195 -0.19 3.45 -1.18
CA GLY A 195 -0.02 4.46 -0.14
C GLY A 195 0.39 3.85 1.20
N TRP A 196 -0.28 2.75 1.60
CA TRP A 196 0.09 1.98 2.79
C TRP A 196 1.51 1.39 2.67
N TRP A 197 1.82 0.71 1.56
CA TRP A 197 3.12 0.09 1.35
C TRP A 197 4.24 1.13 1.44
N GLY A 198 4.07 2.26 0.75
CA GLY A 198 5.04 3.35 0.76
C GLY A 198 5.27 3.91 2.15
N ALA A 199 4.19 4.18 2.91
CA ALA A 199 4.28 4.56 4.32
C ALA A 199 5.02 3.52 5.13
N SER A 200 4.68 2.26 4.95
CA SER A 200 5.26 1.18 5.71
C SER A 200 6.76 1.01 5.48
N ARG A 201 7.22 1.08 4.22
CA ARG A 201 8.65 0.95 3.90
C ARG A 201 9.46 2.10 4.46
N LEU A 202 8.93 3.31 4.40
CA LEU A 202 9.61 4.49 4.94
C LEU A 202 9.67 4.47 6.46
N ALA A 203 8.63 3.97 7.12
CA ALA A 203 8.61 3.79 8.56
C ALA A 203 9.66 2.76 9.03
N LEU A 204 9.77 1.63 8.32
CA LEU A 204 10.77 0.60 8.64
C LEU A 204 12.21 1.09 8.41
N ARG A 205 12.46 1.81 7.31
CA ARG A 205 13.76 2.43 7.07
C ARG A 205 14.14 3.43 8.17
N ALA A 206 13.20 4.26 8.60
CA ALA A 206 13.43 5.20 9.69
C ALA A 206 13.77 4.49 11.02
N ASP A 207 13.18 3.32 11.28
CA ASP A 207 13.53 2.51 12.45
C ASP A 207 14.93 1.89 12.34
N GLU A 208 15.30 1.38 11.17
CA GLU A 208 16.64 0.85 10.89
C GLU A 208 17.71 1.92 11.09
N GLU A 209 17.49 3.13 10.57
CA GLU A 209 18.38 4.28 10.76
C GLU A 209 18.51 4.65 12.24
N ARG A 210 17.40 4.74 12.99
CA ARG A 210 17.43 5.03 14.44
C ARG A 210 18.19 3.96 15.23
N ALA A 211 18.03 2.69 14.86
CA ALA A 211 18.75 1.59 15.49
C ALA A 211 20.27 1.67 15.20
N ALA A 212 20.67 2.04 13.97
CA ALA A 212 22.06 2.23 13.61
C ALA A 212 22.69 3.41 14.38
N TRP A 213 22.01 4.55 14.48
CA TRP A 213 22.47 5.70 15.25
C TRP A 213 22.64 5.38 16.74
N ALA A 214 21.70 4.62 17.32
CA ALA A 214 21.79 4.16 18.70
C ALA A 214 23.03 3.28 18.94
N ALA A 215 23.30 2.34 18.04
CA ALA A 215 24.48 1.46 18.13
C ALA A 215 25.79 2.27 18.09
N VAL A 216 25.89 3.26 17.18
CA VAL A 216 27.06 4.14 17.10
C VAL A 216 27.23 4.98 18.36
N SER A 217 26.14 5.55 18.90
CA SER A 217 26.18 6.36 20.12
C SER A 217 26.61 5.57 21.36
N PHE A 218 26.28 4.28 21.43
CA PHE A 218 26.69 3.42 22.54
C PHE A 218 28.18 3.09 22.50
N VAL A 219 28.74 2.86 21.30
CA VAL A 219 30.18 2.58 21.12
C VAL A 219 31.03 3.83 21.37
N SER A 220 30.52 5.01 21.05
CA SER A 220 31.22 6.29 21.16
C SER A 220 30.97 7.03 22.48
N GLY A 221 30.15 6.48 23.38
CA GLY A 221 29.93 7.05 24.71
C GLY A 221 31.27 7.17 25.45
N PRO A 222 31.58 8.32 26.09
CA PRO A 222 32.85 8.50 26.77
C PRO A 222 33.01 7.35 27.75
N PHE A 223 34.10 6.59 27.60
CA PHE A 223 34.56 5.64 28.59
C PHE A 223 34.80 6.48 29.84
N ARG A 224 33.76 6.64 30.66
CA ARG A 224 33.83 7.31 31.95
C ARG A 224 34.64 6.35 32.78
N GLY A 225 35.95 6.49 32.66
CA GLY A 225 36.90 5.94 33.60
C GLY A 225 36.57 6.61 34.91
N ASP A 226 35.63 6.03 35.63
CA ASP A 226 35.41 6.31 37.04
C ASP A 226 36.66 5.79 37.73
N GLY A 227 37.72 6.62 37.66
CA GLY A 227 38.93 6.46 38.43
C GLY A 227 38.57 6.69 39.89
N SER A 228 38.04 5.67 40.54
CA SER A 228 38.07 5.58 42.00
C SER A 228 39.51 5.24 42.40
N ALA A 229 40.12 6.24 43.03
CA ALA A 229 41.41 6.20 43.71
C ALA A 229 41.46 5.15 44.84
#